data_AF-A0A5S5CAS0-F1
#
_entry.id   AF-A0A5S5CAS0-F1
#
_cell.length_a   1.000
_cell.length_b   1.000
_cell.length_c   1.000
_cell.angle_alpha   90.00
_cell.angle_beta   90.00
_cell.angle_gamma   90.00
#
_symmetry.space_group_name_H-M   'P 1'
#
loop_
_entity.id
_entity.type
_entity.pdbx_description
1 polymer ?
#
loop_
_entity_poly.entity_id
_entity_poly.type
_entity_poly.pdbx_seq_one_letter_code
_entity_poly.pdbx_strand_id
1 'polypeptide(L)'
;MSTPEAVQTAELTASKQLDILDQLIKPEVQESLTVLVENLPKLAEMVTMMTKAYDFAQSIATDQVLIDDMMGGLGEMVTPVVDKAKGIAAAAIEANDRAQAETASIGLFGMLKMLKDPQVQKTLRFAQAFLNAMAERDRNKL
;
A
#
# COMPACT_ATOMS: atom_id res chain seq x y z
N MET A 1 16.50 -19.48 -58.72
CA MET A 1 15.45 -19.09 -57.75
C MET A 1 16.20 -18.56 -56.55
N SER A 2 16.58 -17.29 -56.58
CA SER A 2 17.65 -16.72 -55.76
C SER A 2 17.11 -15.59 -54.88
N THR A 3 17.05 -15.86 -53.58
CA THR A 3 17.26 -14.93 -52.45
C THR A 3 16.83 -13.46 -52.64
N PRO A 4 15.54 -13.12 -52.42
CA PRO A 4 15.12 -11.73 -52.19
C PRO A 4 15.18 -11.28 -50.71
N GLU A 5 15.21 -12.21 -49.74
CA GLU A 5 15.08 -11.86 -48.30
C GLU A 5 16.33 -11.25 -47.64
N ALA A 6 17.54 -11.58 -48.12
CA ALA A 6 18.78 -11.12 -47.49
C ALA A 6 19.12 -9.64 -47.79
N VAL A 7 18.66 -9.11 -48.93
CA VAL A 7 18.96 -7.72 -49.36
C VAL A 7 18.03 -6.72 -48.68
N GLN A 8 16.74 -7.07 -48.51
CA GLN A 8 15.76 -6.23 -47.81
C GLN A 8 16.08 -6.03 -46.32
N THR A 9 16.66 -7.03 -45.66
CA THR A 9 16.98 -6.95 -44.23
C THR A 9 18.18 -6.02 -43.95
N ALA A 10 19.15 -5.96 -44.88
CA ALA A 10 20.33 -5.09 -44.78
C ALA A 10 20.01 -3.62 -45.09
N GLU A 11 19.14 -3.35 -46.06
CA GLU A 11 18.70 -1.98 -46.39
C GLU A 11 17.81 -1.36 -45.29
N LEU A 12 16.94 -2.17 -44.65
CA LEU A 12 16.10 -1.72 -43.54
C LEU A 12 16.91 -1.40 -42.27
N THR A 13 17.99 -2.13 -42.01
CA THR A 13 18.86 -1.88 -40.85
C THR A 13 19.77 -0.67 -41.07
N ALA A 14 20.33 -0.49 -42.27
CA ALA A 14 21.09 0.69 -42.63
C ALA A 14 20.24 1.97 -42.59
N SER A 15 19.00 1.92 -43.08
CA SER A 15 18.07 3.06 -43.07
C SER A 15 17.67 3.47 -41.65
N LYS A 16 17.46 2.48 -40.76
CA LYS A 16 17.11 2.72 -39.36
C LYS A 16 18.29 3.25 -38.54
N GLN A 17 19.51 2.84 -38.87
CA GLN A 17 20.74 3.39 -38.28
C GLN A 17 20.98 4.84 -38.71
N LEU A 18 20.75 5.18 -39.98
CA LEU A 18 20.81 6.57 -40.46
C LEU A 18 19.78 7.47 -39.76
N ASP A 19 18.54 6.99 -39.56
CA ASP A 19 17.50 7.72 -38.83
C ASP A 19 17.84 7.92 -37.35
N ILE A 20 18.46 6.92 -36.69
CA ILE A 20 18.98 7.09 -35.32
C ILE A 20 20.11 8.13 -35.29
N LEU A 21 21.03 8.10 -36.26
CA LEU A 21 22.12 9.09 -36.36
C LEU A 21 21.57 10.51 -36.61
N ASP A 22 20.55 10.66 -37.46
CA ASP A 22 19.87 11.94 -37.69
C ASP A 22 19.14 12.44 -36.43
N GLN A 23 18.58 11.53 -35.62
CA GLN A 23 18.01 11.86 -34.32
C GLN A 23 19.08 12.26 -33.29
N LEU A 24 20.27 11.66 -33.32
CA LEU A 24 21.41 12.04 -32.48
C LEU A 24 22.03 13.40 -32.87
N ILE A 25 21.82 13.87 -34.10
CA ILE A 25 22.25 15.20 -34.56
C ILE A 25 21.34 16.32 -34.05
N LYS A 26 20.10 15.99 -33.62
CA LYS A 26 19.18 16.98 -33.08
C LYS A 26 19.75 17.61 -31.79
N PRO A 27 19.75 18.94 -31.66
CA PRO A 27 20.38 19.64 -30.54
C PRO A 27 19.81 19.24 -29.18
N GLU A 28 18.53 18.89 -29.11
CA GLU A 28 17.86 18.44 -27.89
C GLU A 28 18.37 17.06 -27.42
N VAL A 29 18.72 16.19 -28.37
CA VAL A 29 19.24 14.85 -28.09
C VAL A 29 20.71 14.92 -27.69
N GLN A 30 21.50 15.83 -28.29
CA GLN A 30 22.87 16.10 -27.86
C GLN A 30 22.93 16.70 -26.45
N GLU A 31 22.04 17.64 -26.13
CA GLU A 31 21.92 18.20 -24.79
C GLU A 31 21.55 17.11 -23.77
N SER A 32 20.56 16.27 -24.10
CA SER A 32 20.17 15.14 -23.25
C SER A 32 21.31 14.13 -23.05
N LEU A 33 22.10 13.84 -24.08
CA LEU A 33 23.28 12.98 -24.00
C LEU A 33 24.40 13.58 -23.16
N THR A 34 24.67 14.88 -23.32
CA THR A 34 25.63 15.60 -22.49
C THR A 34 25.21 15.57 -21.03
N VAL A 35 23.94 15.88 -20.73
CA VAL A 35 23.39 15.78 -19.37
C VAL A 35 23.49 14.35 -18.84
N LEU A 36 23.22 13.34 -19.67
CA LEU A 36 23.35 11.93 -19.26
C LEU A 36 24.78 11.59 -18.87
N VAL A 37 25.76 12.00 -19.70
CA VAL A 37 27.19 11.78 -19.48
C VAL A 37 27.67 12.51 -18.22
N GLU A 38 27.25 13.76 -18.02
CA GLU A 38 27.56 14.53 -16.82
C GLU A 38 26.95 13.92 -15.54
N ASN A 39 25.78 13.30 -15.65
CA ASN A 39 25.09 12.66 -14.52
C ASN A 39 25.41 11.17 -14.35
N LEU A 40 26.27 10.57 -15.20
CA LEU A 40 26.74 9.18 -15.04
C LEU A 40 27.27 8.88 -13.63
N PRO A 41 28.06 9.75 -12.97
CA PRO A 41 28.50 9.50 -11.60
C PRO A 41 27.33 9.31 -10.63
N LYS A 42 26.26 10.08 -10.79
CA LYS A 42 25.06 10.02 -9.94
C LYS A 42 24.27 8.74 -10.15
N LEU A 43 24.22 8.23 -11.38
CA LEU A 43 23.64 6.92 -11.68
C LEU A 43 24.46 5.80 -11.02
N ALA A 44 25.80 5.88 -11.07
CA ALA A 44 26.68 4.91 -10.41
C ALA A 44 26.52 4.93 -8.87
N GLU A 45 26.34 6.11 -8.27
CA GLU A 45 26.02 6.25 -6.84
C GLU A 45 24.67 5.63 -6.47
N MET A 46 23.64 5.83 -7.30
CA MET A 46 22.32 5.21 -7.07
C MET A 46 22.39 3.68 -7.13
N VAL A 47 23.10 3.12 -8.11
CA VAL A 47 23.31 1.66 -8.17
C VAL A 47 24.04 1.18 -6.93
N THR A 48 25.07 1.90 -6.48
CA THR A 48 25.78 1.59 -5.23
C THR A 48 24.87 1.65 -4.01
N MET A 49 23.97 2.63 -3.93
CA MET A 49 22.98 2.75 -2.87
C MET A 49 21.98 1.58 -2.92
N MET A 50 21.52 1.19 -4.10
CA MET A 50 20.65 0.03 -4.28
C MET A 50 21.33 -1.27 -3.85
N THR A 51 22.61 -1.46 -4.18
CA THR A 51 23.40 -2.61 -3.69
C THR A 51 23.49 -2.61 -2.17
N LYS A 52 23.80 -1.46 -1.55
CA LYS A 52 23.82 -1.36 -0.08
C LYS A 52 22.46 -1.64 0.56
N ALA A 53 21.37 -1.20 -0.06
CA ALA A 53 20.02 -1.48 0.41
C ALA A 53 19.68 -2.97 0.28
N TYR A 54 20.13 -3.62 -0.80
CA TYR A 54 20.03 -5.07 -0.97
C TYR A 54 20.84 -5.82 0.08
N ASP A 55 22.11 -5.45 0.31
CA ASP A 55 22.96 -6.07 1.31
C ASP A 55 22.39 -5.89 2.72
N PHE A 56 21.83 -4.72 3.01
CA PHE A 56 21.13 -4.45 4.27
C PHE A 56 19.89 -5.33 4.43
N ALA A 57 19.01 -5.37 3.43
CA ALA A 57 17.82 -6.22 3.45
C ALA A 57 18.18 -7.70 3.56
N GLN A 58 19.21 -8.15 2.84
CA GLN A 58 19.74 -9.50 2.91
C GLN A 58 20.30 -9.79 4.31
N SER A 59 21.09 -8.87 4.89
CA SER A 59 21.68 -9.04 6.22
C SER A 59 20.62 -9.21 7.31
N ILE A 60 19.54 -8.41 7.25
CA ILE A 60 18.40 -8.54 8.15
C ILE A 60 17.66 -9.85 7.89
N ALA A 61 17.35 -10.17 6.63
CA ALA A 61 16.59 -11.37 6.28
C ALA A 61 17.29 -12.67 6.68
N THR A 62 18.63 -12.70 6.64
CA THR A 62 19.41 -13.87 7.05
C THR A 62 19.64 -13.95 8.56
N ASP A 63 19.43 -12.87 9.29
CA ASP A 63 19.58 -12.83 10.74
C ASP A 63 18.24 -13.11 11.42
N GLN A 64 17.96 -14.39 11.64
CA GLN A 64 16.73 -14.84 12.31
C GLN A 64 16.62 -14.28 13.74
N VAL A 65 17.74 -14.05 14.42
CA VAL A 65 17.74 -13.52 15.79
C VAL A 65 17.27 -12.06 15.80
N LEU A 66 17.75 -11.24 14.86
CA LEU A 66 17.29 -9.86 14.74
C LEU A 66 15.79 -9.77 14.39
N ILE A 67 15.30 -10.63 13.51
CA ILE A 67 13.88 -10.69 13.13
C ILE A 67 13.03 -11.08 14.32
N ASP A 68 13.42 -12.13 15.04
CA ASP A 68 12.68 -12.62 16.22
C ASP A 68 12.69 -11.59 17.36
N ASP A 69 13.80 -10.90 17.61
CA ASP A 69 13.88 -9.83 18.61
C ASP A 69 13.04 -8.60 18.21
N MET A 70 13.02 -8.24 16.92
CA MET A 70 12.16 -7.17 16.40
C MET A 70 10.68 -7.54 16.49
N MET A 71 10.31 -8.78 16.14
CA MET A 71 8.94 -9.28 16.24
C MET A 71 8.51 -9.42 17.69
N GLY A 72 9.39 -9.81 18.61
CA GLY A 72 9.11 -9.81 20.05
C GLY A 72 8.88 -8.40 20.58
N GLY A 73 9.79 -7.47 20.29
CA GLY A 73 9.74 -6.09 20.79
C GLY A 73 8.57 -5.26 20.23
N LEU A 74 8.22 -5.43 18.94
CA LEU A 74 7.03 -4.81 18.36
C LEU A 74 5.76 -5.62 18.63
N GLY A 75 5.89 -6.94 18.73
CA GLY A 75 4.81 -7.88 19.00
C GLY A 75 4.09 -7.55 20.30
N GLU A 76 4.80 -7.28 21.39
CA GLU A 76 4.15 -6.95 22.67
C GLU A 76 3.23 -5.71 22.60
N MET A 77 3.56 -4.74 21.75
CA MET A 77 2.76 -3.52 21.57
C MET A 77 1.61 -3.70 20.57
N VAL A 78 1.79 -4.55 19.55
CA VAL A 78 0.83 -4.72 18.44
C VAL A 78 -0.11 -5.92 18.63
N THR A 79 0.33 -6.96 19.36
CA THR A 79 -0.47 -8.13 19.74
C THR A 79 -1.84 -7.76 20.33
N PRO A 80 -1.98 -6.82 21.30
CA PRO A 80 -3.29 -6.48 21.84
C PRO A 80 -4.24 -5.86 20.81
N VAL A 81 -3.72 -5.20 19.76
CA VAL A 81 -4.53 -4.65 18.66
C VAL A 81 -4.95 -5.77 17.71
N VAL A 82 -4.02 -6.67 17.36
CA VAL A 82 -4.27 -7.82 16.49
C VAL A 82 -5.29 -8.77 17.13
N ASP A 83 -5.16 -9.07 18.41
CA ASP A 83 -6.08 -9.96 19.13
C ASP A 83 -7.47 -9.35 19.26
N LYS A 84 -7.57 -8.04 19.54
CA LYS A 84 -8.85 -7.32 19.51
C LYS A 84 -9.49 -7.36 18.11
N ALA A 85 -8.71 -7.15 17.05
CA ALA A 85 -9.20 -7.20 15.68
C ALA A 85 -9.72 -8.61 15.31
N LYS A 86 -8.99 -9.67 15.67
CA LYS A 86 -9.44 -11.05 15.50
C LYS A 86 -10.74 -11.33 16.27
N GLY A 87 -10.84 -10.85 17.52
CA GLY A 87 -12.05 -10.99 18.33
C GLY A 87 -13.27 -10.28 17.71
N ILE A 88 -13.08 -9.07 17.17
CA ILE A 88 -14.14 -8.32 16.46
C ILE A 88 -14.56 -9.06 15.18
N ALA A 89 -13.61 -9.57 14.40
CA ALA A 89 -13.91 -10.33 13.20
C ALA A 89 -14.72 -11.60 13.51
N ALA A 90 -14.33 -12.36 14.54
CA ALA A 90 -15.07 -13.54 14.98
C ALA A 90 -16.49 -13.19 15.45
N ALA A 91 -16.62 -12.14 16.28
CA ALA A 91 -17.92 -11.67 16.75
C ALA A 91 -18.82 -11.17 15.60
N ALA A 92 -18.25 -10.54 14.57
CA ALA A 92 -18.99 -10.10 13.40
C ALA A 92 -19.49 -11.27 12.54
N ILE A 93 -18.67 -12.31 12.36
CA ILE A 93 -19.07 -13.55 11.66
C ILE A 93 -20.21 -14.22 12.43
N GLU A 94 -20.06 -14.40 13.74
CA GLU A 94 -21.09 -15.01 14.57
C GLU A 94 -22.39 -14.19 14.57
N ALA A 95 -22.30 -12.86 14.62
CA ALA A 95 -23.45 -11.97 14.53
C ALA A 95 -24.15 -12.10 13.16
N ASN A 96 -23.38 -12.19 12.08
CA ASN A 96 -23.90 -12.40 10.73
C ASN A 96 -24.63 -13.75 10.62
N ASP A 97 -24.03 -14.84 11.12
CA ASP A 97 -24.64 -16.17 11.07
C ASP A 97 -25.94 -16.22 11.87
N ARG A 98 -25.99 -15.59 13.05
CA ARG A 98 -27.21 -15.47 13.86
C ARG A 98 -28.28 -14.62 13.18
N ALA A 99 -27.89 -13.50 12.57
CA ALA A 99 -28.81 -12.62 11.84
C ALA A 99 -29.42 -13.29 10.60
N GLN A 100 -28.69 -14.21 9.95
CA GLN A 100 -29.21 -14.98 8.83
C GLN A 100 -30.10 -16.16 9.27
N ALA A 101 -29.81 -16.76 10.43
CA ALA A 101 -30.61 -17.85 10.99
C ALA A 101 -31.95 -17.38 11.57
N GLU A 102 -31.99 -16.19 12.21
CA GLU A 102 -33.24 -15.59 12.68
C GLU A 102 -33.92 -14.76 11.58
N THR A 103 -34.93 -15.35 10.94
CA THR A 103 -35.79 -14.67 9.93
C THR A 103 -37.00 -13.96 10.53
N ALA A 104 -37.12 -13.89 11.86
CA ALA A 104 -38.24 -13.27 12.55
C ALA A 104 -38.20 -11.74 12.40
N SER A 105 -39.25 -11.15 11.83
CA SER A 105 -39.37 -9.70 11.70
C SER A 105 -39.49 -9.03 13.07
N ILE A 106 -38.68 -8.00 13.33
CA ILE A 106 -38.72 -7.23 14.57
C ILE A 106 -39.97 -6.34 14.58
N GLY A 107 -40.94 -6.64 15.45
CA GLY A 107 -42.13 -5.80 15.65
C GLY A 107 -41.87 -4.52 16.47
N LEU A 108 -42.85 -3.61 16.54
CA LEU A 108 -42.74 -2.33 17.28
C LEU A 108 -42.34 -2.51 18.74
N PHE A 109 -42.90 -3.51 19.43
CA PHE A 109 -42.48 -3.86 20.79
C PHE A 109 -41.06 -4.43 20.87
N GLY A 110 -40.62 -5.15 19.84
CA GLY A 110 -39.24 -5.64 19.72
C GLY A 110 -38.25 -4.49 19.59
N MET A 111 -38.58 -3.47 18.79
CA MET A 111 -37.78 -2.25 18.69
C MET A 111 -37.69 -1.51 20.03
N LEU A 112 -38.81 -1.36 20.75
CA LEU A 112 -38.80 -0.75 22.09
C LEU A 112 -37.96 -1.55 23.10
N LYS A 113 -38.01 -2.88 23.02
CA LYS A 113 -37.19 -3.76 23.87
C LYS A 113 -35.71 -3.64 23.53
N MET A 114 -35.35 -3.57 22.24
CA MET A 114 -33.98 -3.38 21.78
C MET A 114 -33.42 -2.01 22.18
N LEU A 115 -34.23 -0.95 22.11
CA LEU A 115 -33.81 0.37 22.60
C LEU A 115 -33.52 0.38 24.11
N LYS A 116 -34.21 -0.48 24.87
CA LYS A 116 -33.97 -0.69 26.30
C LYS A 116 -32.75 -1.59 26.58
N ASP A 117 -32.19 -2.24 25.57
CA ASP A 117 -31.02 -3.11 25.74
C ASP A 117 -29.80 -2.33 26.28
N PRO A 118 -29.08 -2.84 27.30
CA PRO A 118 -27.91 -2.16 27.86
C PRO A 118 -26.80 -1.85 26.85
N GLN A 119 -26.58 -2.69 25.83
CA GLN A 119 -25.55 -2.47 24.81
C GLN A 119 -25.96 -1.35 23.85
N VAL A 120 -27.23 -1.33 23.42
CA VAL A 120 -27.77 -0.23 22.61
C VAL A 120 -27.70 1.10 23.38
N GLN A 121 -28.04 1.09 24.67
CA GLN A 121 -27.90 2.28 25.51
C GLN A 121 -26.44 2.76 25.64
N LYS A 122 -25.48 1.84 25.76
CA LYS A 122 -24.04 2.20 25.78
C LYS A 122 -23.62 2.86 24.48
N THR A 123 -24.05 2.34 23.33
CA THR A 123 -23.76 2.93 22.02
C THR A 123 -24.35 4.33 21.88
N LEU A 124 -25.61 4.53 22.31
CA LEU A 124 -26.24 5.85 22.31
C LEU A 124 -25.53 6.85 23.23
N ARG A 125 -25.14 6.41 24.43
CA ARG A 125 -24.36 7.23 25.37
C ARG A 125 -22.99 7.59 24.82
N PHE A 126 -22.32 6.65 24.15
CA PHE A 126 -21.06 6.90 23.46
C PHE A 126 -21.24 7.94 22.35
N ALA A 127 -22.25 7.78 21.49
CA ALA A 127 -22.54 8.73 20.43
C ALA A 127 -22.79 10.15 20.99
N GLN A 128 -23.56 10.26 22.08
CA GLN A 128 -23.75 11.52 22.78
C GLN A 128 -22.43 12.11 23.31
N ALA A 129 -21.61 11.31 23.99
CA ALA A 129 -20.32 11.75 24.51
C ALA A 129 -19.36 12.20 23.39
N PHE A 130 -19.36 11.47 22.27
CA PHE A 130 -18.55 11.79 21.09
C PHE A 130 -18.98 13.12 20.46
N LEU A 131 -20.28 13.34 20.28
CA LEU A 131 -20.82 14.61 19.76
C LEU A 131 -20.49 15.78 20.69
N ASN A 132 -20.60 15.59 22.01
CA ASN A 132 -20.22 16.60 22.99
C ASN A 132 -18.72 16.96 22.92
N ALA A 133 -17.85 15.95 22.81
CA ALA A 133 -16.41 16.16 22.69
C ALA A 133 -16.04 16.93 21.41
N MET A 134 -16.71 16.64 20.29
CA MET A 134 -16.53 17.41 19.05
C MET A 134 -17.03 18.86 19.20
N ALA A 135 -18.21 19.04 19.78
CA ALA A 135 -18.77 20.37 20.00
C ALA A 135 -17.91 21.23 20.95
N GLU A 136 -17.35 20.64 22.00
CA GLU A 136 -16.37 21.31 22.88
C GLU A 136 -15.08 21.68 22.14
N ARG A 137 -14.56 20.76 21.31
CA ARG A 137 -13.37 21.03 20.50
C ARG A 137 -13.58 22.17 19.52
N ASP A 138 -14.78 22.28 18.93
CA ASP A 138 -15.09 23.38 18.00
C ASP A 138 -15.30 24.71 18.74
N ARG A 139 -15.88 24.69 19.94
CA ARG A 139 -15.99 25.89 20.80
C ARG A 139 -14.64 26.41 21.30
N ASN A 140 -13.69 25.52 21.59
CA ASN A 140 -12.36 25.89 22.08
C ASN A 140 -11.38 26.32 20.97
N LYS A 141 -11.81 26.31 19.70
CA LYS A 141 -11.05 26.87 18.56
C LYS A 141 -11.40 28.33 18.24
N LEU A 142 -12.34 28.94 19.00
CA LEU A 142 -12.68 30.36 18.98
C LEU A 142 -11.96 31.09 20.12
#